data_AF-A0A7L4J756-F1
#
_entry.id   AF-A0A7L4J756-F1
#
_cell.length_a   1.000
_cell.length_b   1.000
_cell.length_c   1.000
_cell.angle_alpha   90.00
_cell.angle_beta   90.00
_cell.angle_gamma   90.00
#
_symmetry.space_group_name_H-M   'P 1'
#
loop_
_entity.id
_entity.type
_entity.pdbx_description
1 polymer ?
#
loop_
_entity_poly.entity_id
_entity_poly.type
_entity_poly.pdbx_seq_one_letter_code
_entity_poly.pdbx_strand_id
1 'polypeptide(L)'
;WLVIDRKVYDVSEFSKRHPGGSRVISHYAGQDATDAFVAFHQDKCLVKKYMKSLLIGELAPDQPSFESNKKKSLLEDFRELRCTIEKMGLLRPNYFFFFLIFLHLLVLDAASWLMVWYFGVSLVPFLAGMMLFTTAQIQMGWFQHDLGHCSVFRKPRWNRLLQIVMINMLKGLPASWWNHLHNQHHAKPNCFRKDPDLNMHPLLFSLGKTLSVEVWKRRFNDRKLERDMYLIYHIN
;
A
#
# COMPACT_ATOMS: atom_id res chain seq x y z
N TRP A 1 0.26 1.89 -23.64
CA TRP A 1 0.86 3.21 -23.33
C TRP A 1 0.35 3.72 -22.00
N LEU A 2 1.01 4.73 -21.43
CA LEU A 2 0.56 5.47 -20.25
C LEU A 2 0.86 6.96 -20.40
N VAL A 3 0.11 7.79 -19.68
CA VAL A 3 0.33 9.23 -19.63
C VAL A 3 0.94 9.61 -18.29
N ILE A 4 2.02 10.39 -18.30
CA ILE A 4 2.61 11.02 -17.10
C ILE A 4 2.92 12.47 -17.45
N ASP A 5 2.37 13.41 -16.69
CA ASP A 5 2.57 14.85 -16.89
C ASP A 5 2.25 15.26 -18.34
N ARG A 6 1.07 14.81 -18.83
CA ARG A 6 0.58 14.97 -20.21
C ARG A 6 1.43 14.35 -21.32
N LYS A 7 2.57 13.74 -20.99
CA LYS A 7 3.43 13.02 -21.95
C LYS A 7 2.99 11.57 -22.08
N VAL A 8 3.00 11.07 -23.31
CA VAL A 8 2.58 9.71 -23.67
C VAL A 8 3.82 8.82 -23.83
N TYR A 9 3.85 7.72 -23.09
CA TYR A 9 4.97 6.79 -23.08
C TYR A 9 4.58 5.40 -23.57
N ASP A 10 5.40 4.80 -24.44
CA ASP A 10 5.33 3.39 -24.75
C ASP A 10 6.03 2.58 -23.66
N VAL A 11 5.25 1.80 -22.93
CA VAL A 11 5.77 0.94 -21.86
C VAL A 11 5.56 -0.54 -22.16
N SER A 12 5.20 -0.91 -23.39
CA SER A 12 4.83 -2.28 -23.75
C SER A 12 5.95 -3.26 -23.42
N GLU A 13 7.17 -3.02 -23.90
CA GLU A 13 8.34 -3.84 -23.57
C GLU A 13 8.94 -3.50 -22.20
N PHE A 14 8.93 -2.23 -21.79
CA PHE A 14 9.47 -1.81 -20.50
C PHE A 14 8.72 -2.43 -19.31
N SER A 15 7.42 -2.69 -19.45
CA SER A 15 6.59 -3.27 -18.40
C SER A 15 7.14 -4.60 -17.87
N LYS A 16 7.72 -5.43 -18.75
CA LYS A 16 8.31 -6.74 -18.41
C LYS A 16 9.58 -6.62 -17.57
N ARG A 17 10.27 -5.46 -17.65
CA ARG A 17 11.54 -5.19 -16.97
C ARG A 17 11.40 -4.21 -15.81
N HIS A 18 10.20 -3.72 -15.57
CA HIS A 18 9.95 -2.72 -14.54
C HIS A 18 10.24 -3.29 -13.14
N PRO A 19 11.04 -2.61 -12.30
CA PRO A 19 11.39 -3.09 -10.96
C PRO A 19 10.19 -3.32 -10.03
N GLY A 20 9.09 -2.59 -10.22
CA GLY A 20 7.82 -2.79 -9.48
C GLY A 20 6.94 -3.91 -10.04
N GLY A 21 7.38 -4.59 -11.11
CA GLY A 21 6.62 -5.62 -11.81
C GLY A 21 5.71 -5.08 -12.91
N SER A 22 5.36 -5.96 -13.86
CA SER A 22 4.52 -5.64 -15.02
C SER A 22 3.06 -5.38 -14.66
N ARG A 23 2.54 -6.08 -13.64
CA ARG A 23 1.14 -6.01 -13.23
C ARG A 23 0.76 -4.62 -12.72
N VAL A 24 1.63 -3.98 -11.92
CA VAL A 24 1.43 -2.61 -11.42
C VAL A 24 1.30 -1.61 -12.58
N ILE A 25 2.16 -1.72 -13.60
CA ILE A 25 2.06 -0.86 -14.80
C ILE A 25 0.76 -1.13 -15.56
N SER A 26 0.40 -2.40 -15.74
CA SER A 26 -0.80 -2.78 -16.49
C SER A 26 -2.09 -2.21 -15.91
N HIS A 27 -2.14 -1.94 -14.59
CA HIS A 27 -3.29 -1.33 -13.94
C HIS A 27 -3.64 0.07 -14.46
N TYR A 28 -2.67 0.75 -15.06
CA TYR A 28 -2.76 2.10 -15.62
C TYR A 28 -2.64 2.13 -17.15
N ALA A 29 -2.74 0.99 -17.82
CA ALA A 29 -2.68 0.95 -19.28
C ALA A 29 -3.76 1.86 -19.89
N GLY A 30 -3.34 2.81 -20.74
CA GLY A 30 -4.21 3.78 -21.39
C GLY A 30 -4.72 4.91 -20.48
N GLN A 31 -4.19 5.05 -19.26
CA GLN A 31 -4.63 6.05 -18.29
C GLN A 31 -3.56 7.10 -18.01
N ASP A 32 -3.97 8.22 -17.42
CA ASP A 32 -3.07 9.14 -16.73
C ASP A 32 -2.63 8.54 -15.38
N ALA A 33 -1.34 8.25 -15.30
CA ALA A 33 -0.66 7.64 -14.16
C ALA A 33 0.22 8.65 -13.41
N THR A 34 0.05 9.96 -13.62
CA THR A 34 0.93 11.00 -13.05
C THR A 34 1.03 10.91 -11.53
N ASP A 35 -0.11 10.84 -10.84
CA ASP A 35 -0.13 10.83 -9.37
C ASP A 35 0.45 9.53 -8.80
N ALA A 36 0.16 8.40 -9.43
CA ALA A 36 0.76 7.12 -9.10
C ALA A 36 2.28 7.13 -9.31
N PHE A 37 2.72 7.65 -10.45
CA PHE A 37 4.14 7.80 -10.75
C PHE A 37 4.86 8.62 -9.67
N VAL A 38 4.28 9.75 -9.27
CA VAL A 38 4.82 10.61 -8.21
C VAL A 38 4.83 9.92 -6.85
N ALA A 39 3.83 9.09 -6.54
CA ALA A 39 3.74 8.36 -5.28
C ALA A 39 4.78 7.24 -5.15
N PHE A 40 5.01 6.46 -6.21
CA PHE A 40 5.88 5.27 -6.17
C PHE A 40 7.37 5.58 -6.39
N HIS A 41 7.72 6.66 -7.11
CA HIS A 41 9.09 6.92 -7.53
C HIS A 41 9.76 8.03 -6.70
N GLN A 42 10.51 7.62 -5.67
CA GLN A 42 11.28 8.54 -4.84
C GLN A 42 12.40 9.26 -5.61
N ASP A 43 13.18 8.54 -6.43
CA ASP A 43 14.27 9.12 -7.22
C ASP A 43 13.80 9.49 -8.64
N LYS A 44 13.16 10.65 -8.75
CA LYS A 44 12.67 11.17 -10.04
C LYS A 44 13.81 11.43 -11.03
N CYS A 45 15.02 11.73 -10.57
CA CYS A 45 16.18 11.98 -11.43
C CYS A 45 16.66 10.71 -12.12
N LEU A 46 16.74 9.60 -11.38
CA LEU A 46 17.07 8.30 -11.93
C LEU A 46 16.01 7.83 -12.92
N VAL A 47 14.74 7.89 -12.54
CA VAL A 47 13.64 7.36 -13.35
C VAL A 47 13.48 8.15 -14.66
N LYS A 48 13.67 9.47 -14.64
CA LYS A 48 13.68 10.31 -15.85
C LYS A 48 14.69 9.83 -16.90
N LYS A 49 15.81 9.19 -16.52
CA LYS A 49 16.78 8.65 -17.49
C LYS A 49 16.18 7.51 -18.31
N TYR A 50 15.41 6.63 -17.68
CA TYR A 50 14.74 5.51 -18.35
C TYR A 50 13.53 5.96 -19.18
N MET A 51 12.85 7.03 -18.76
CA MET A 51 11.64 7.51 -19.44
C MET A 51 11.92 8.18 -20.79
N LYS A 52 13.11 8.77 -20.97
CA LYS A 52 13.45 9.51 -22.21
C LYS A 52 13.29 8.66 -23.47
N SER A 53 13.72 7.40 -23.43
CA SER A 53 13.61 6.48 -24.58
C SER A 53 12.21 5.92 -24.80
N LEU A 54 11.29 6.12 -23.85
CA LEU A 54 9.92 5.60 -23.89
C LEU A 54 8.92 6.66 -24.39
N LEU A 55 9.33 7.93 -24.49
CA LEU A 55 8.47 9.04 -24.87
C LEU A 55 8.09 8.94 -26.35
N ILE A 56 6.80 8.92 -26.65
CA ILE A 56 6.27 8.92 -28.02
C ILE A 56 5.77 10.31 -28.42
N GLY A 57 5.16 11.04 -27.47
CA GLY A 57 4.57 12.35 -27.74
C GLY A 57 3.85 12.95 -26.53
N GLU A 58 2.95 13.89 -26.77
CA GLU A 58 2.18 14.60 -25.75
C GLU A 58 0.68 14.57 -26.09
N LEU A 59 -0.16 14.63 -25.06
CA LEU A 59 -1.60 14.74 -25.22
C LEU A 59 -1.98 16.06 -25.90
N ALA A 60 -2.93 16.00 -26.83
CA ALA A 60 -3.47 17.18 -27.48
C ALA A 60 -4.02 18.19 -26.44
N PRO A 61 -3.92 19.51 -26.68
CA PRO A 61 -4.23 20.54 -25.68
C PRO A 61 -5.65 20.49 -25.11
N ASP A 62 -6.60 20.05 -25.94
CA ASP A 62 -8.03 19.88 -25.62
C ASP A 62 -8.31 18.61 -24.80
N GLN A 63 -7.39 17.65 -24.78
CA GLN A 63 -7.58 16.38 -24.09
C GLN A 63 -7.29 16.53 -22.59
N PRO A 64 -8.20 16.05 -21.71
CA PRO A 64 -7.99 16.08 -20.27
C PRO A 64 -6.91 15.09 -19.85
N SER A 65 -6.09 15.48 -18.88
CA SER A 65 -5.04 14.63 -18.26
C SER A 65 -5.52 14.02 -16.95
N PHE A 66 -6.72 13.45 -16.98
CA PHE A 66 -7.34 12.71 -15.87
C PHE A 66 -8.45 11.79 -16.40
N GLU A 67 -8.76 10.74 -15.65
CA GLU A 67 -9.85 9.81 -16.01
C GLU A 67 -11.21 10.52 -15.89
N SER A 68 -12.11 10.32 -16.86
CA SER A 68 -13.40 11.02 -16.94
C SER A 68 -14.35 10.76 -15.75
N ASN A 69 -14.17 9.64 -15.05
CA ASN A 69 -14.92 9.28 -13.85
C ASN A 69 -14.42 9.98 -12.58
N LYS A 70 -13.23 10.59 -12.60
CA LYS A 70 -12.66 11.26 -11.42
C LYS A 70 -13.10 12.71 -11.35
N LYS A 71 -13.45 13.16 -10.14
CA LYS A 71 -13.71 14.57 -9.87
C LYS A 71 -12.40 15.35 -9.90
N LYS A 72 -12.28 16.28 -10.86
CA LYS A 72 -11.10 17.14 -11.04
C LYS A 72 -10.73 17.90 -9.76
N SER A 73 -11.72 18.46 -9.06
CA SER A 73 -11.49 19.20 -7.81
C SER A 73 -10.79 18.36 -6.76
N LEU A 74 -11.23 17.11 -6.56
CA LEU A 74 -10.64 16.19 -5.58
C LEU A 74 -9.17 15.89 -5.92
N LEU A 75 -8.83 15.72 -7.20
CA LEU A 75 -7.45 15.51 -7.64
C LEU A 75 -6.57 16.74 -7.35
N GLU A 76 -7.11 17.94 -7.58
CA GLU A 76 -6.41 19.20 -7.27
C GLU A 76 -6.19 19.35 -5.77
N ASP A 77 -7.21 19.08 -4.95
CA ASP A 77 -7.13 19.10 -3.48
C ASP A 77 -6.04 18.14 -2.96
N PHE A 78 -5.98 16.91 -3.49
CA PHE A 78 -4.94 15.95 -3.10
C PHE A 78 -3.54 16.40 -3.50
N ARG A 79 -3.38 17.01 -4.67
CA ARG A 79 -2.08 17.54 -5.13
C ARG A 79 -1.64 18.72 -4.28
N GLU A 80 -2.55 19.60 -3.91
CA GLU A 80 -2.29 20.72 -3.01
C GLU A 80 -1.89 20.21 -1.62
N LEU A 81 -2.66 19.28 -1.04
CA LEU A 81 -2.36 18.67 0.24
C LEU A 81 -0.94 18.06 0.23
N ARG A 82 -0.60 17.30 -0.80
CA ARG A 82 0.73 16.72 -0.95
C ARG A 82 1.82 17.79 -0.99
N CYS A 83 1.63 18.85 -1.77
CA CYS A 83 2.57 19.97 -1.87
C CYS A 83 2.80 20.63 -0.50
N THR A 84 1.73 20.82 0.27
CA THR A 84 1.79 21.36 1.63
C THR A 84 2.56 20.45 2.58
N ILE A 85 2.26 19.15 2.58
CA ILE A 85 2.97 18.13 3.40
C ILE A 85 4.47 18.08 3.05
N GLU A 86 4.81 18.13 1.76
CA GLU A 86 6.20 18.17 1.28
C GLU A 86 6.93 19.45 1.74
N LYS A 87 6.29 20.63 1.62
CA LYS A 87 6.84 21.92 2.07
C LYS A 87 7.05 21.97 3.58
N MET A 88 6.13 21.40 4.35
CA MET A 88 6.26 21.27 5.80
C MET A 88 7.34 20.26 6.23
N GLY A 89 7.90 19.48 5.29
CA GLY A 89 8.94 18.49 5.59
C GLY A 89 8.44 17.27 6.36
N LEU A 90 7.12 17.03 6.39
CA LEU A 90 6.49 15.93 7.13
C LEU A 90 6.81 14.54 6.56
N LEU A 91 7.34 14.47 5.33
CA LEU A 91 7.82 13.23 4.72
C LEU A 91 9.28 12.90 5.08
N ARG A 92 9.95 13.72 5.90
CA ARG A 92 11.33 13.43 6.34
C ARG A 92 11.30 12.42 7.48
N PRO A 93 12.08 11.32 7.40
CA PRO A 93 12.11 10.33 8.46
C PRO A 93 12.69 10.90 9.76
N ASN A 94 12.04 10.59 10.88
CA ASN A 94 12.57 10.84 12.22
C ASN A 94 13.21 9.56 12.77
N TYR A 95 14.54 9.49 12.74
CA TYR A 95 15.27 8.28 13.16
C TYR A 95 15.13 7.98 14.64
N PHE A 96 15.02 9.00 15.50
CA PHE A 96 14.86 8.80 16.92
C PHE A 96 13.49 8.17 17.24
N PHE A 97 12.43 8.65 16.59
CA PHE A 97 11.10 8.05 16.69
C PHE A 97 11.11 6.58 16.29
N PHE A 98 11.64 6.25 15.10
CA PHE A 98 11.68 4.86 14.64
C PHE A 98 12.62 3.97 15.46
N PHE A 99 13.70 4.52 16.00
CA PHE A 99 14.56 3.81 16.95
C PHE A 99 13.83 3.46 18.24
N LEU A 100 13.04 4.39 18.81
CA LEU A 100 12.23 4.11 20.00
C LEU A 100 11.14 3.07 19.72
N ILE A 101 10.49 3.12 18.56
CA ILE A 101 9.55 2.06 18.14
C ILE A 101 10.27 0.71 18.07
N PHE A 102 11.43 0.65 17.42
CA PHE A 102 12.20 -0.60 17.32
C PHE A 102 12.62 -1.13 18.69
N LEU A 103 13.10 -0.27 19.59
CA LEU A 103 13.46 -0.64 20.96
C LEU A 103 12.25 -1.14 21.75
N HIS A 104 11.10 -0.47 21.64
CA HIS A 104 9.84 -0.89 22.28
C HIS A 104 9.43 -2.30 21.84
N LEU A 105 9.55 -2.61 20.55
CA LEU A 105 9.25 -3.93 20.01
C LEU A 105 10.18 -5.00 20.60
N LEU A 106 11.49 -4.73 20.68
CA LEU A 106 12.44 -5.66 21.29
C LEU A 106 12.16 -5.90 22.78
N VAL A 107 11.80 -4.84 23.51
CA VAL A 107 11.47 -4.93 24.94
C VAL A 107 10.21 -5.76 25.15
N LEU A 108 9.14 -5.54 24.38
CA LEU A 108 7.91 -6.32 24.50
C LEU A 108 8.12 -7.79 24.16
N ASP A 109 8.87 -8.09 23.10
CA ASP A 109 9.16 -9.46 22.69
C ASP A 109 10.00 -10.18 23.75
N ALA A 110 11.07 -9.54 24.25
CA ALA A 110 11.88 -10.09 25.35
C ALA A 110 11.06 -10.27 26.64
N ALA A 111 10.20 -9.30 26.99
CA ALA A 111 9.34 -9.40 28.16
C ALA A 111 8.35 -10.57 28.07
N SER A 112 7.84 -10.88 26.88
CA SER A 112 7.00 -12.05 26.66
C SER A 112 7.74 -13.36 26.96
N TRP A 113 8.95 -13.53 26.41
CA TRP A 113 9.75 -14.73 26.66
C TRP A 113 10.17 -14.86 28.12
N LEU A 114 10.59 -13.75 28.76
CA LEU A 114 10.95 -13.71 30.17
C LEU A 114 9.76 -14.04 31.08
N MET A 115 8.54 -13.63 30.72
CA MET A 115 7.32 -13.95 31.47
C MET A 115 7.14 -15.46 31.58
N VAL A 116 7.23 -16.19 30.47
CA VAL A 116 7.06 -17.65 30.46
C VAL A 116 8.26 -18.35 31.08
N TRP A 117 9.48 -17.84 30.85
CA TRP A 117 10.69 -18.44 31.39
C TRP A 117 10.78 -18.35 32.91
N TYR A 118 10.44 -17.20 33.50
CA TYR A 118 10.58 -16.96 34.94
C TYR A 118 9.38 -17.46 35.75
N PHE A 119 8.16 -17.22 35.28
CA PHE A 119 6.93 -17.59 36.00
C PHE A 119 6.35 -18.96 35.59
N GLY A 120 6.97 -19.62 34.61
CA GLY A 120 6.58 -20.94 34.12
C GLY A 120 5.39 -20.93 33.16
N VAL A 121 4.94 -22.12 32.77
CA VAL A 121 3.90 -22.35 31.75
C VAL A 121 2.49 -22.50 32.33
N SER A 122 2.26 -22.00 33.54
CA SER A 122 0.90 -21.98 34.10
C SER A 122 0.00 -21.05 33.27
N LEU A 123 -1.32 -21.22 33.37
CA LEU A 123 -2.28 -20.54 32.49
C LEU A 123 -2.09 -19.01 32.48
N VAL A 124 -1.87 -18.39 33.63
CA VAL A 124 -1.80 -16.92 33.75
C VAL A 124 -0.53 -16.34 33.09
N PRO A 125 0.71 -16.75 33.45
CA PRO A 125 1.91 -16.29 32.76
C PRO A 125 1.93 -16.65 31.27
N PHE A 126 1.38 -17.81 30.89
CA PHE A 126 1.26 -18.19 29.49
C PHE A 126 0.36 -17.21 28.70
N LEU A 127 -0.84 -16.93 29.21
CA LEU A 127 -1.76 -15.98 28.57
C LEU A 127 -1.18 -14.56 28.54
N ALA A 128 -0.54 -14.12 29.62
CA ALA A 128 0.11 -12.81 29.69
C ALA A 128 1.28 -12.70 28.69
N GLY A 129 2.14 -13.70 28.64
CA GLY A 129 3.23 -13.79 27.66
C GLY A 129 2.71 -13.81 26.22
N MET A 130 1.68 -14.61 25.94
CA MET A 130 1.02 -14.67 24.64
C MET A 130 0.45 -13.31 24.23
N MET A 131 -0.19 -12.58 25.14
CA MET A 131 -0.72 -11.25 24.88
C MET A 131 0.39 -10.27 24.49
N LEU A 132 1.48 -10.22 25.29
CA LEU A 132 2.65 -9.38 25.01
C LEU A 132 3.29 -9.72 23.66
N PHE A 133 3.49 -11.00 23.38
CA PHE A 133 4.03 -11.47 22.11
C PHE A 133 3.14 -11.07 20.94
N THR A 134 1.84 -11.31 21.04
CA THR A 134 0.88 -11.00 19.98
C THR A 134 0.87 -9.50 19.68
N THR A 135 0.86 -8.65 20.71
CA THR A 135 0.97 -7.20 20.55
C THR A 135 2.29 -6.81 19.88
N ALA A 136 3.42 -7.35 20.32
CA ALA A 136 4.72 -7.09 19.72
C ALA A 136 4.74 -7.51 18.23
N GLN A 137 4.20 -8.68 17.90
CA GLN A 137 4.18 -9.21 16.52
C GLN A 137 3.27 -8.41 15.58
N ILE A 138 2.15 -7.88 16.06
CA ILE A 138 1.26 -6.98 15.29
C ILE A 138 1.99 -5.67 15.01
N GLN A 139 2.55 -5.04 16.05
CA GLN A 139 3.27 -3.76 15.90
C GLN A 139 4.54 -3.90 15.03
N MET A 140 5.24 -5.03 15.15
CA MET A 140 6.37 -5.39 14.27
C MET A 140 5.94 -5.45 12.79
N GLY A 141 4.71 -5.92 12.52
CA GLY A 141 4.12 -5.90 11.18
C GLY A 141 3.95 -4.49 10.61
N TRP A 142 3.48 -3.54 11.43
CA TRP A 142 3.36 -2.13 11.03
C TRP A 142 4.72 -1.48 10.79
N PHE A 143 5.71 -1.72 11.66
CA PHE A 143 7.07 -1.22 11.44
C PHE A 143 7.71 -1.84 10.18
N GLN A 144 7.47 -3.12 9.91
CA GLN A 144 7.87 -3.77 8.66
C GLN A 144 7.20 -3.13 7.45
N HIS A 145 5.91 -2.81 7.55
CA HIS A 145 5.16 -2.12 6.50
C HIS A 145 5.79 -0.76 6.16
N ASP A 146 6.17 0.02 7.17
CA ASP A 146 6.81 1.33 6.98
C ASP A 146 8.20 1.22 6.36
N LEU A 147 8.95 0.15 6.68
CA LEU A 147 10.18 -0.19 5.96
C LEU A 147 9.91 -0.53 4.49
N GLY A 148 8.83 -1.26 4.20
CA GLY A 148 8.40 -1.57 2.84
C GLY A 148 8.10 -0.32 2.00
N HIS A 149 7.51 0.70 2.63
CA HIS A 149 7.27 2.02 2.03
C HIS A 149 8.50 2.92 1.96
N CYS A 150 9.65 2.46 2.44
CA CYS A 150 10.88 3.22 2.52
C CYS A 150 10.75 4.51 3.37
N SER A 151 9.96 4.45 4.44
CA SER A 151 9.65 5.61 5.31
C SER A 151 10.57 5.75 6.51
N VAL A 152 11.37 4.73 6.85
CA VAL A 152 12.22 4.72 8.06
C VAL A 152 13.59 5.34 7.81
N PHE A 153 14.24 4.97 6.70
CA PHE A 153 15.55 5.50 6.29
C PHE A 153 15.45 6.34 5.02
N ARG A 154 16.34 7.33 4.85
CA ARG A 154 16.42 8.12 3.61
C ARG A 154 16.89 7.30 2.41
N LYS A 155 17.77 6.32 2.63
CA LYS A 155 18.31 5.47 1.55
C LYS A 155 17.48 4.18 1.47
N PRO A 156 16.83 3.88 0.33
CA PRO A 156 15.98 2.69 0.18
C PRO A 156 16.68 1.37 0.49
N ARG A 157 18.01 1.29 0.29
CA ARG A 157 18.81 0.09 0.59
C ARG A 157 18.71 -0.37 2.04
N TRP A 158 18.67 0.57 2.99
CA TRP A 158 18.61 0.26 4.42
C TRP A 158 17.22 -0.18 4.84
N ASN A 159 16.19 0.47 4.28
CA ASN A 159 14.81 0.03 4.46
C ASN A 159 14.62 -1.41 3.98
N ARG A 160 15.10 -1.70 2.76
CA ARG A 160 15.00 -3.04 2.16
C ARG A 160 15.73 -4.10 2.97
N LEU A 161 16.95 -3.81 3.43
CA LEU A 161 17.72 -4.74 4.26
C LEU A 161 16.97 -5.08 5.55
N LEU A 162 16.53 -4.06 6.29
CA LEU A 162 15.85 -4.27 7.57
C LEU A 162 14.46 -4.90 7.37
N GLN A 163 13.74 -4.54 6.30
CA GLN A 163 12.48 -5.19 5.94
C GLN A 163 12.67 -6.70 5.75
N ILE A 164 13.71 -7.11 5.00
CA ILE A 164 14.03 -8.52 4.76
C ILE A 164 14.31 -9.24 6.08
N VAL A 165 15.15 -8.66 6.94
CA VAL A 165 15.44 -9.25 8.26
C VAL A 165 14.14 -9.45 9.04
N MET A 166 13.29 -8.44 9.09
CA MET A 166 12.06 -8.51 9.88
C MET A 166 11.03 -9.51 9.33
N ILE A 167 10.69 -9.42 8.05
CA ILE A 167 9.63 -10.28 7.51
C ILE A 167 10.11 -11.70 7.23
N ASN A 168 11.33 -11.88 6.71
CA ASN A 168 11.83 -13.21 6.39
C ASN A 168 12.27 -13.97 7.64
N MET A 169 13.07 -13.34 8.51
CA MET A 169 13.68 -14.05 9.66
C MET A 169 12.74 -14.09 10.86
N LEU A 170 12.10 -12.97 11.20
CA LEU A 170 11.29 -12.90 12.42
C LEU A 170 9.85 -13.38 12.19
N LYS A 171 9.29 -13.17 11.00
CA LYS A 171 7.89 -13.55 10.68
C LYS A 171 7.77 -14.78 9.79
N GLY A 172 8.84 -15.23 9.14
CA GLY A 172 8.83 -16.41 8.25
C GLY A 172 8.13 -16.19 6.91
N LEU A 173 7.96 -14.94 6.46
CA LEU A 173 7.29 -14.60 5.19
C LEU A 173 8.26 -13.93 4.20
N PRO A 174 8.17 -14.18 2.88
CA PRO A 174 9.08 -13.56 1.92
C PRO A 174 8.78 -12.07 1.71
N ALA A 175 9.78 -11.21 1.88
CA ALA A 175 9.68 -9.77 1.59
C ALA A 175 9.28 -9.49 0.13
N SER A 176 9.71 -10.34 -0.81
CA SER A 176 9.36 -10.22 -2.22
C SER A 176 7.86 -10.44 -2.46
N TRP A 177 7.27 -11.43 -1.79
CA TRP A 177 5.84 -11.72 -1.84
C TRP A 177 5.03 -10.54 -1.29
N TRP A 178 5.40 -10.05 -0.10
CA TRP A 178 4.72 -8.90 0.51
C TRP A 178 4.83 -7.68 -0.39
N ASN A 179 6.04 -7.32 -0.85
CA ASN A 179 6.24 -6.17 -1.74
C ASN A 179 5.47 -6.32 -3.05
N HIS A 180 5.38 -7.53 -3.61
CA HIS A 180 4.64 -7.79 -4.85
C HIS A 180 3.14 -7.53 -4.70
N LEU A 181 2.51 -8.06 -3.64
CA LEU A 181 1.08 -7.87 -3.39
C LEU A 181 0.78 -6.44 -2.94
N HIS A 182 1.53 -5.96 -1.97
CA HIS A 182 1.32 -4.65 -1.34
C HIS A 182 1.46 -3.50 -2.33
N ASN A 183 2.44 -3.56 -3.25
CA ASN A 183 2.56 -2.55 -4.30
C ASN A 183 1.39 -2.56 -5.29
N GLN A 184 0.77 -3.71 -5.55
CA GLN A 184 -0.42 -3.79 -6.40
C GLN A 184 -1.65 -3.22 -5.68
N HIS A 185 -1.81 -3.55 -4.40
CA HIS A 185 -2.83 -2.95 -3.55
C HIS A 185 -2.74 -1.42 -3.58
N HIS A 186 -1.56 -0.85 -3.29
CA HIS A 186 -1.37 0.60 -3.34
C HIS A 186 -1.45 1.22 -4.74
N ALA A 187 -1.23 0.43 -5.79
CA ALA A 187 -1.39 0.91 -7.15
C ALA A 187 -2.85 1.16 -7.49
N LYS A 188 -3.79 0.27 -7.15
CA LYS A 188 -5.22 0.48 -7.38
C LYS A 188 -6.01 -0.14 -6.22
N PRO A 189 -6.04 0.52 -5.05
CA PRO A 189 -6.68 -0.05 -3.87
C PRO A 189 -8.18 -0.18 -4.09
N ASN A 190 -8.77 -1.22 -3.51
CA ASN A 190 -10.20 -1.54 -3.57
C ASN A 190 -10.77 -1.66 -4.99
N CYS A 191 -9.93 -1.88 -6.00
CA CYS A 191 -10.35 -2.07 -7.38
C CYS A 191 -10.42 -3.56 -7.73
N PHE A 192 -11.63 -4.06 -7.99
CA PHE A 192 -11.83 -5.47 -8.35
C PHE A 192 -10.93 -5.91 -9.52
N ARG A 193 -10.33 -7.11 -9.41
CA ARG A 193 -9.32 -7.71 -10.32
C ARG A 193 -7.97 -7.00 -10.39
N LYS A 194 -7.82 -5.79 -9.86
CA LYS A 194 -6.55 -5.06 -9.80
C LYS A 194 -5.91 -5.19 -8.42
N ASP A 195 -6.70 -5.01 -7.36
CA ASP A 195 -6.27 -5.18 -5.97
C ASP A 195 -6.23 -6.66 -5.57
N PRO A 196 -5.05 -7.23 -5.23
CA PRO A 196 -4.96 -8.61 -4.79
C PRO A 196 -5.64 -8.87 -3.45
N ASP A 197 -5.85 -7.86 -2.61
CA ASP A 197 -6.48 -8.02 -1.28
C ASP A 197 -7.96 -8.40 -1.40
N LEU A 198 -8.55 -8.17 -2.58
CA LEU A 198 -9.92 -8.55 -2.91
C LEU A 198 -10.02 -9.97 -3.50
N ASN A 199 -8.92 -10.69 -3.73
CA ASN A 199 -8.94 -12.04 -4.31
C ASN A 199 -9.41 -13.13 -3.34
N MET A 200 -10.00 -12.77 -2.21
CA MET A 200 -10.55 -13.71 -1.24
C MET A 200 -12.05 -14.01 -1.48
N HIS A 201 -12.61 -13.56 -2.59
CA HIS A 201 -13.97 -13.87 -3.03
C HIS A 201 -14.11 -15.34 -3.49
N PRO A 202 -15.18 -16.06 -3.10
CA PRO A 202 -16.31 -15.63 -2.25
C PRO A 202 -16.13 -15.96 -0.75
N LEU A 203 -14.99 -16.55 -0.37
CA LEU A 203 -14.82 -17.22 0.93
C LEU A 203 -14.75 -16.27 2.13
N LEU A 204 -14.01 -15.16 2.01
CA LEU A 204 -13.88 -14.18 3.11
C LEU A 204 -14.64 -12.88 2.83
N PHE A 205 -14.64 -12.43 1.58
CA PHE A 205 -15.35 -11.23 1.14
C PHE A 205 -16.28 -11.55 -0.03
N SER A 206 -17.54 -11.13 0.07
CA SER A 206 -18.48 -11.12 -1.05
C SER A 206 -18.30 -9.83 -1.84
N LEU A 207 -18.13 -9.93 -3.17
CA LEU A 207 -17.82 -8.81 -4.06
C LEU A 207 -18.91 -8.75 -5.13
N GLY A 208 -19.44 -7.55 -5.35
CA GLY A 208 -20.48 -7.28 -6.34
C GLY A 208 -21.70 -6.59 -5.71
N LYS A 209 -22.24 -5.59 -6.42
CA LYS A 209 -23.42 -4.81 -5.97
C LYS A 209 -24.62 -5.71 -5.69
N THR A 210 -24.89 -6.68 -6.54
CA THR A 210 -26.04 -7.59 -6.39
C THR A 210 -25.82 -8.61 -5.29
N LEU A 211 -24.66 -9.28 -5.22
CA LEU A 211 -24.44 -10.36 -4.26
C LEU A 211 -24.37 -9.86 -2.81
N SER A 212 -23.71 -8.72 -2.55
CA SER A 212 -23.65 -8.12 -1.22
C SER A 212 -25.02 -7.60 -0.74
N VAL A 213 -25.81 -6.98 -1.63
CA VAL A 213 -27.19 -6.54 -1.33
C VAL A 213 -28.15 -7.72 -1.18
N GLU A 214 -28.06 -8.75 -2.02
CA GLU A 214 -28.94 -9.93 -1.97
C GLU A 214 -28.68 -10.79 -0.73
N VAL A 215 -27.42 -11.03 -0.38
CA VAL A 215 -27.06 -11.75 0.85
C VAL A 215 -27.53 -10.98 2.07
N TRP A 216 -27.40 -9.66 2.07
CA TRP A 216 -27.92 -8.82 3.15
C TRP A 216 -29.45 -8.82 3.23
N LYS A 217 -30.15 -8.62 2.10
CA LYS A 217 -31.63 -8.67 2.02
C LYS A 217 -32.16 -10.02 2.49
N ARG A 218 -31.52 -11.13 2.12
CA ARG A 218 -31.87 -12.48 2.61
C ARG A 218 -31.64 -12.67 4.10
N ARG A 219 -30.60 -12.07 4.67
CA ARG A 219 -30.19 -12.31 6.06
C ARG A 219 -30.86 -11.39 7.08
N PHE A 220 -31.22 -10.17 6.69
CA PHE A 220 -31.69 -9.14 7.64
C PHE A 220 -33.04 -8.50 7.29
N ASN A 221 -33.66 -8.86 6.14
CA ASN A 221 -34.98 -8.37 5.70
C ASN A 221 -35.15 -6.83 5.77
N ASP A 222 -34.05 -6.09 5.65
CA ASP A 222 -34.01 -4.65 5.87
C ASP A 222 -33.72 -3.91 4.56
N ARG A 223 -34.61 -2.96 4.21
CA ARG A 223 -34.53 -2.13 3.00
C ARG A 223 -33.74 -0.83 3.19
N LYS A 224 -33.33 -0.50 4.42
CA LYS A 224 -32.78 0.82 4.75
C LYS A 224 -31.34 1.04 4.24
N LEU A 225 -30.58 -0.03 4.03
CA LEU A 225 -29.15 0.00 3.66
C LEU A 225 -28.86 0.27 2.18
N GLU A 226 -29.89 0.26 1.32
CA GLU A 226 -29.70 0.53 -0.12
C GLU A 226 -29.02 1.89 -0.31
N ARG A 227 -29.41 2.90 0.47
CA ARG A 227 -28.88 4.28 0.37
C ARG A 227 -27.44 4.45 0.87
N ASP A 228 -27.06 3.75 1.93
CA ASP A 228 -25.75 3.92 2.57
C ASP A 228 -24.64 3.13 1.86
N MET A 229 -24.98 1.98 1.26
CA MET A 229 -24.03 1.23 0.44
C MET A 229 -23.75 1.94 -0.89
N TYR A 230 -24.74 2.64 -1.46
CA TYR A 230 -24.51 3.49 -2.65
C TYR A 230 -23.45 4.58 -2.41
N LEU A 231 -23.34 5.10 -1.19
CA LEU A 231 -22.34 6.12 -0.83
C LEU A 231 -20.91 5.56 -0.78
N ILE A 232 -20.73 4.31 -0.31
CA ILE A 232 -19.39 3.68 -0.24
C ILE A 232 -18.85 3.36 -1.65
N TYR A 233 -19.72 3.01 -2.59
CA TYR A 233 -19.31 2.61 -3.95
C TYR A 233 -19.22 3.76 -4.97
N HIS A 234 -19.75 4.96 -4.67
CA HIS A 234 -19.66 6.14 -5.55
C HIS A 234 -18.55 7.13 -5.18
N ILE A 235 -17.68 6.78 -4.23
CA ILE A 235 -16.48 7.55 -3.88
C ILE A 235 -15.24 7.07 -4.70
N ASN A 236 -15.35 6.03 -5.53
CA ASN A 236 -14.29 5.54 -6.42
C ASN A 236 -14.50 5.91 -7.89
#